data_AF-A0A379FTW9-F1
#
_entry.id   AF-A0A379FTW9-F1
#
_cell.length_a   1.000
_cell.length_b   1.000
_cell.length_c   1.000
_cell.angle_alpha   90.00
_cell.angle_beta   90.00
_cell.angle_gamma   90.00
#
_symmetry.space_group_name_H-M   'P 1'
#
loop_
_entity.id
_entity.type
_entity.pdbx_description
1 polymer ?
#
loop_
_entity_poly.entity_id
_entity_poly.type
_entity_poly.pdbx_seq_one_letter_code
_entity_poly.pdbx_strand_id
1 'polypeptide(L)'
;MLFACLRLPLRFGFGFGLILILCSGGAFLAGWALNVAPRYPLHSVVERSVKDIMEYPEAASYRNMNTYFAGYTRDDGKIVYVCGEVFRFNDERPDDYKPFVVKAYISEQDIVTLSMPVIAFGNDIFTTEQVQKVWGLRCHPHTNMEESLLRINDGVYLNPIDDR
;
A
#
# COMPACT_ATOMS: atom_id res chain seq x y z
N MET A 1 -7.47 17.93 -35.59
CA MET A 1 -6.89 19.09 -34.90
C MET A 1 -5.43 19.19 -35.30
N LEU A 2 -5.06 20.33 -35.88
CA LEU A 2 -3.80 20.61 -36.58
C LEU A 2 -2.57 20.49 -35.67
N PHE A 3 -1.63 19.60 -36.04
CA PHE A 3 -0.22 19.74 -35.68
C PHE A 3 0.40 20.84 -36.55
N ALA A 4 0.35 22.09 -36.06
CA ALA A 4 1.15 23.18 -36.62
C ALA A 4 2.57 23.09 -36.05
N CYS A 5 3.40 22.25 -36.69
CA CYS A 5 4.85 22.24 -36.50
C CYS A 5 5.40 23.58 -37.01
N LEU A 6 5.59 24.53 -36.08
CA LEU A 6 6.10 25.87 -36.36
C LEU A 6 7.57 25.75 -36.79
N ARG A 7 7.80 25.97 -38.09
CA ARG A 7 9.11 25.92 -38.76
C ARG A 7 9.93 27.16 -38.35
N LEU A 8 10.65 27.09 -37.24
CA LEU A 8 11.63 28.12 -36.86
C LEU A 8 12.99 27.86 -37.52
N PRO A 9 13.66 28.89 -38.07
CA PRO A 9 15.02 28.77 -38.58
C PRO A 9 16.00 28.64 -37.39
N LEU A 10 16.54 27.44 -37.19
CA LEU A 10 17.61 27.18 -36.23
C LEU A 10 18.90 27.89 -36.66
N ARG A 11 19.13 29.09 -36.14
CA ARG A 11 20.47 29.66 -35.98
C ARG A 11 20.94 29.32 -34.57
N PHE A 12 21.86 28.36 -34.46
CA PHE A 12 22.51 27.96 -33.21
C PHE A 12 23.39 29.10 -32.69
N GLY A 13 22.78 30.03 -31.96
CA GLY A 13 23.46 31.01 -31.11
C GLY A 13 23.35 30.60 -29.64
N PHE A 14 24.31 31.06 -28.83
CA PHE A 14 24.43 30.78 -27.40
C PHE A 14 23.11 30.97 -26.60
N GLY A 15 22.22 31.87 -27.05
CA GLY A 15 20.91 32.10 -26.45
C GLY A 15 19.89 30.95 -26.59
N PHE A 16 19.98 30.12 -27.64
CA PHE A 16 19.03 29.02 -27.86
C PHE A 16 19.25 27.87 -26.86
N GLY A 17 20.51 27.61 -26.48
CA GLY A 17 20.85 26.64 -25.44
C GLY A 17 20.31 27.04 -24.07
N LEU A 18 20.36 28.34 -23.75
CA LEU A 18 19.84 28.89 -22.49
C LEU A 18 18.32 28.72 -22.37
N ILE A 19 17.59 28.96 -23.47
CA ILE A 19 16.14 28.76 -23.53
C ILE A 19 15.78 27.29 -23.31
N LEU A 20 16.50 26.35 -23.94
CA LEU A 20 16.25 24.92 -23.77
C LEU A 20 16.50 24.46 -22.32
N ILE A 21 17.54 24.96 -21.66
CA ILE A 21 17.83 24.65 -20.24
C ILE A 21 16.73 25.22 -19.32
N LEU A 22 16.26 26.44 -19.58
CA LEU A 22 15.18 27.05 -18.81
C LEU A 22 13.86 26.30 -19.00
N CYS A 23 13.54 25.88 -20.22
CA CYS A 23 12.34 25.10 -20.51
C CYS A 23 12.40 23.70 -19.88
N SER A 24 13.54 23.00 -19.96
CA SER A 24 13.67 21.66 -19.37
C SER A 24 13.70 21.71 -17.84
N GLY A 25 14.42 22.67 -17.25
CA GLY A 25 14.42 22.90 -15.81
C GLY A 25 13.05 23.32 -15.28
N GLY A 26 12.35 24.21 -16.00
CA GLY A 26 10.98 24.62 -15.65
C GLY A 26 9.99 23.45 -15.70
N ALA A 27 10.07 22.60 -16.72
CA ALA A 27 9.24 21.41 -16.82
C ALA A 27 9.54 20.39 -15.70
N PHE A 28 10.81 20.23 -15.30
CA PHE A 28 11.21 19.35 -14.21
C PHE A 28 10.68 19.83 -12.85
N LEU A 29 10.84 21.11 -12.53
CA LEU A 29 10.32 21.71 -11.29
C LEU A 29 8.79 21.68 -11.24
N ALA A 30 8.13 21.95 -12.38
CA ALA A 30 6.67 21.85 -12.48
C ALA A 30 6.18 20.42 -12.29
N GLY A 31 6.87 19.42 -12.84
CA GLY A 31 6.55 18.00 -12.64
C GLY A 31 6.66 17.59 -11.16
N TRP A 32 7.67 18.09 -10.46
CA TRP A 32 7.84 17.86 -9.02
C TRP A 32 6.74 18.52 -8.18
N ALA A 33 6.40 19.79 -8.48
CA ALA A 33 5.36 20.53 -7.76
C ALA A 33 3.96 19.92 -7.92
N LEU A 34 3.71 19.25 -9.05
CA LEU A 34 2.43 18.59 -9.34
C LEU A 34 2.39 17.13 -8.90
N ASN A 35 3.49 16.58 -8.36
CA ASN A 35 3.56 15.20 -7.89
C ASN A 35 2.88 15.06 -6.52
N VAL A 36 1.56 15.23 -6.49
CA VAL A 36 0.75 14.91 -5.33
C VAL A 36 0.46 13.41 -5.37
N ALA A 37 0.95 12.68 -4.36
CA ALA A 37 0.66 11.26 -4.23
C ALA A 37 -0.87 11.06 -4.21
N PRO A 38 -1.44 10.24 -5.10
CA PRO A 38 -2.87 10.02 -5.15
C PRO A 38 -3.34 9.35 -3.85
N ARG A 39 -4.27 10.00 -3.15
CA ARG A 39 -4.91 9.47 -1.94
C ARG A 39 -5.98 8.47 -2.36
N TYR A 40 -5.67 7.18 -2.24
CA TYR A 40 -6.62 6.11 -2.49
C TYR A 40 -7.25 5.64 -1.18
N PRO A 41 -8.53 5.22 -1.17
CA PRO A 41 -9.13 4.63 0.01
C PRO A 41 -8.39 3.34 0.36
N LEU A 42 -8.09 3.15 1.65
CA LEU A 42 -7.27 2.04 2.19
C LEU A 42 -7.64 0.68 1.59
N HIS A 43 -8.93 0.36 1.56
CA HIS A 43 -9.47 -0.88 1.02
C HIS A 43 -9.08 -1.10 -0.45
N SER A 44 -9.15 -0.08 -1.29
CA SER A 44 -8.76 -0.20 -2.70
C SER A 44 -7.26 -0.42 -2.91
N VAL A 45 -6.42 0.09 -1.99
CA VAL A 45 -4.96 -0.14 -2.04
C VAL A 45 -4.66 -1.57 -1.61
N VAL A 46 -5.36 -2.05 -0.58
CA VAL A 46 -5.25 -3.44 -0.11
C VAL A 46 -5.72 -4.43 -1.17
N GLU A 47 -6.86 -4.18 -1.80
CA GLU A 47 -7.35 -5.01 -2.92
C GLU A 47 -6.30 -5.13 -4.02
N ARG A 48 -5.73 -4.00 -4.47
CA ARG A 48 -4.66 -4.02 -5.48
C ARG A 48 -3.42 -4.80 -5.02
N SER A 49 -2.97 -4.61 -3.79
CA SER A 49 -1.80 -5.30 -3.23
C SER A 49 -2.03 -6.81 -3.15
N VAL A 50 -3.21 -7.23 -2.69
CA VAL A 50 -3.60 -8.65 -2.66
C VAL A 50 -3.70 -9.21 -4.08
N LYS A 51 -4.25 -8.43 -5.02
CA LYS A 51 -4.37 -8.80 -6.44
C LYS A 51 -3.03 -9.04 -7.12
N ASP A 52 -2.04 -8.23 -6.80
CA ASP A 52 -0.71 -8.27 -7.43
C ASP A 52 0.05 -9.57 -7.13
N ILE A 53 -0.25 -10.23 -6.00
CA ILE A 53 0.40 -11.48 -5.61
C ILE A 53 -0.40 -12.74 -5.98
N MET A 54 -1.55 -12.58 -6.65
CA MET A 54 -2.37 -13.70 -7.11
C MET A 54 -2.01 -14.14 -8.53
N GLU A 55 -2.10 -15.43 -8.79
CA GLU A 55 -1.83 -16.02 -10.10
C GLU A 55 -2.85 -15.58 -11.17
N TYR A 56 -4.12 -15.44 -10.78
CA TYR A 56 -5.22 -14.99 -11.65
C TYR A 56 -5.88 -13.71 -11.11
N PRO A 57 -5.25 -12.55 -11.31
CA PRO A 57 -5.69 -11.29 -10.70
C PRO A 57 -7.08 -10.84 -11.17
N GLU A 58 -7.48 -11.15 -12.40
CA GLU A 58 -8.78 -10.74 -12.96
C GLU A 58 -9.97 -11.49 -12.35
N ALA A 59 -9.73 -12.69 -11.82
CA ALA A 59 -10.77 -13.55 -11.26
C ALA A 59 -10.91 -13.42 -9.72
N ALA A 60 -10.12 -12.52 -9.13
CA ALA A 60 -10.14 -12.24 -7.70
C ALA A 60 -11.43 -11.53 -7.26
N SER A 61 -12.05 -12.06 -6.20
CA SER A 61 -13.23 -11.46 -5.56
C SER A 61 -13.01 -11.39 -4.05
N TYR A 62 -13.43 -10.29 -3.43
CA TYR A 62 -13.22 -10.04 -2.00
C TYR A 62 -14.54 -10.12 -1.23
N ARG A 63 -14.48 -10.65 0.00
CA ARG A 63 -15.61 -10.67 0.95
C ARG A 63 -15.14 -10.39 2.37
N ASN A 64 -16.07 -9.98 3.23
CA ASN A 64 -15.85 -9.79 4.67
C ASN A 64 -14.63 -8.92 5.03
N MET A 65 -14.37 -7.86 4.24
CA MET A 65 -13.22 -7.00 4.44
C MET A 65 -13.47 -5.98 5.55
N ASN A 66 -12.74 -6.13 6.66
CA ASN A 66 -12.82 -5.29 7.84
C ASN A 66 -11.44 -4.72 8.21
N THR A 67 -11.46 -3.54 8.84
CA THR A 67 -10.25 -2.85 9.31
C THR A 67 -10.19 -2.87 10.83
N TYR A 68 -9.04 -3.21 11.39
CA TYR A 68 -8.77 -3.32 12.82
C TYR A 68 -7.61 -2.41 13.20
N PHE A 69 -7.80 -1.55 14.21
CA PHE A 69 -6.74 -0.66 14.69
C PHE A 69 -5.78 -1.41 15.60
N ALA A 70 -4.48 -1.18 15.45
CA ALA A 70 -3.44 -1.84 16.25
C ALA A 70 -2.62 -0.90 17.13
N GLY A 71 -2.48 0.38 16.75
CA GLY A 71 -1.71 1.34 17.53
C GLY A 71 -1.20 2.51 16.69
N TYR A 72 -0.40 3.36 17.32
CA TYR A 72 0.33 4.46 16.69
C TYR A 72 1.83 4.13 16.65
N THR A 73 2.54 4.66 15.66
CA THR A 73 4.01 4.66 15.63
C THR A 73 4.56 5.88 16.39
N ARG A 74 5.88 5.96 16.52
CA ARG A 74 6.58 7.10 17.14
C ARG A 74 6.38 8.43 16.40
N ASP A 75 6.17 8.36 15.09
CA ASP A 75 5.90 9.49 14.20
C ASP A 75 4.38 9.78 14.06
N ASP A 76 3.57 9.43 15.07
CA ASP A 76 2.10 9.63 15.12
C ASP A 76 1.26 9.00 13.98
N GLY A 77 1.88 8.21 13.10
CA GLY A 77 1.18 7.42 12.09
C GLY A 77 0.40 6.24 12.69
N LYS A 78 -0.74 5.92 12.08
CA LYS A 78 -1.66 4.84 12.52
C LYS A 78 -1.26 3.50 11.91
N ILE A 79 -1.23 2.47 12.73
CA ILE A 79 -1.07 1.08 12.31
C ILE A 79 -2.44 0.40 12.36
N VAL A 80 -2.86 -0.14 11.22
CA VAL A 80 -4.11 -0.89 11.08
C VAL A 80 -3.87 -2.22 10.38
N TYR A 81 -4.71 -3.20 10.67
CA TYR A 81 -4.77 -4.48 9.99
C TYR A 81 -6.06 -4.53 9.17
N VAL A 82 -5.95 -4.85 7.89
CA VAL A 82 -7.10 -5.12 7.04
C VAL A 82 -7.18 -6.62 6.85
N CYS A 83 -8.30 -7.20 7.23
CA CYS A 83 -8.56 -8.63 7.12
C CYS A 83 -9.78 -8.85 6.25
N GLY A 84 -9.71 -9.85 5.39
CA GLY A 84 -10.83 -10.22 4.52
C GLY A 84 -10.59 -11.56 3.88
N GLU A 85 -11.55 -12.00 3.08
CA GLU A 85 -11.44 -13.24 2.33
C GLU A 85 -11.30 -12.93 0.85
N VAL A 86 -10.42 -13.65 0.17
CA VAL A 86 -10.19 -13.49 -1.26
C VAL A 86 -10.43 -14.82 -1.98
N PHE A 87 -11.17 -14.77 -3.07
CA PHE A 87 -11.45 -15.93 -3.91
C PHE A 87 -10.23 -16.27 -4.77
N ARG A 88 -9.82 -17.53 -4.72
CA ARG A 88 -8.64 -18.03 -5.44
C ARG A 88 -9.04 -18.98 -6.57
N PHE A 89 -8.24 -18.93 -7.64
CA PHE A 89 -8.13 -20.00 -8.63
C PHE A 89 -6.80 -20.73 -8.43
N ASN A 90 -6.83 -22.06 -8.54
CA ASN A 90 -5.66 -22.92 -8.50
C ASN A 90 -5.67 -23.80 -9.75
N ASP A 91 -4.63 -23.74 -10.58
CA ASP A 91 -4.56 -24.48 -11.85
C ASP A 91 -5.85 -24.36 -12.69
N GLU A 92 -6.33 -23.12 -12.88
CA GLU A 92 -7.55 -22.77 -13.62
C GLU A 92 -8.87 -23.30 -13.01
N ARG A 93 -8.84 -23.93 -11.84
CA ARG A 93 -10.03 -24.38 -11.12
C ARG A 93 -10.38 -23.42 -9.98
N PRO A 94 -11.67 -23.10 -9.78
CA PRO A 94 -12.10 -22.37 -8.60
C PRO A 94 -11.76 -23.22 -7.35
N ASP A 95 -11.01 -22.65 -6.41
CA ASP A 95 -10.65 -23.29 -5.14
C ASP A 95 -11.71 -22.92 -4.09
N ASP A 96 -11.49 -21.83 -3.37
CA ASP A 96 -12.42 -21.28 -2.38
C ASP A 96 -12.01 -19.85 -1.99
N TYR A 97 -12.80 -19.22 -1.12
CA TYR A 97 -12.42 -18.03 -0.37
C TYR A 97 -11.35 -18.39 0.68
N LYS A 98 -10.19 -17.72 0.60
CA LYS A 98 -9.09 -17.87 1.56
C LYS A 98 -8.92 -16.59 2.38
N PRO A 99 -8.65 -16.71 3.70
CA PRO A 99 -8.39 -15.55 4.53
C PRO A 99 -7.07 -14.87 4.13
N PHE A 100 -7.08 -13.54 4.12
CA PHE A 100 -5.89 -12.71 3.99
C PHE A 100 -5.79 -11.64 5.08
N VAL A 101 -4.55 -11.31 5.46
CA VAL A 101 -4.26 -10.23 6.41
C VAL A 101 -3.23 -9.29 5.81
N VAL A 102 -3.50 -7.99 5.83
CA VAL A 102 -2.56 -6.94 5.40
C VAL A 102 -2.36 -5.95 6.54
N LYS A 103 -1.11 -5.69 6.91
CA LYS A 103 -0.78 -4.59 7.82
C LYS A 103 -0.62 -3.33 6.98
N ALA A 104 -1.31 -2.27 7.36
CA ALA A 104 -1.20 -0.96 6.75
C ALA A 104 -0.70 0.05 7.78
N TYR A 105 0.18 0.93 7.29
CA TYR A 105 0.65 2.10 7.99
C TYR A 105 0.05 3.33 7.31
N ILE A 106 -0.57 4.21 8.08
CA ILE A 106 -1.17 5.45 7.61
C ILE A 106 -0.43 6.60 8.28
N SER A 107 0.36 7.35 7.53
CA SER A 107 1.04 8.55 8.02
C SER A 107 0.04 9.66 8.35
N GLU A 108 0.45 10.65 9.14
CA GLU A 108 -0.33 11.88 9.38
C GLU A 108 -0.76 12.61 8.09
N GLN A 109 -0.01 12.43 7.00
CA GLN A 109 -0.32 13.00 5.69
C GLN A 109 -1.34 12.16 4.87
N ASP A 110 -1.99 11.18 5.50
CA ASP A 110 -2.88 10.18 4.90
C ASP A 110 -2.20 9.30 3.82
N ILE A 111 -0.87 9.20 3.86
CA ILE A 111 -0.11 8.33 2.99
C ILE A 111 -0.20 6.90 3.53
N VAL A 112 -0.70 5.99 2.71
CA VAL A 112 -0.88 4.58 3.07
C VAL A 112 0.30 3.74 2.53
N THR A 113 1.01 3.08 3.44
CA THR A 113 2.05 2.10 3.12
C THR A 113 1.59 0.73 3.57
N LEU A 114 1.64 -0.26 2.69
CA LEU A 114 1.21 -1.63 2.97
C LEU A 114 2.40 -2.57 3.19
N SER A 115 2.25 -3.52 4.10
CA SER A 115 3.12 -4.69 4.16
C SER A 115 2.75 -5.69 3.06
N MET A 116 3.63 -6.66 2.82
CA MET A 116 3.30 -7.83 2.00
C MET A 116 2.03 -8.51 2.55
N PRO A 117 1.03 -8.84 1.70
CA PRO A 117 -0.16 -9.55 2.14
C PRO A 117 0.18 -10.97 2.60
N VAL A 118 -0.44 -11.40 3.69
CA VAL A 118 -0.38 -12.78 4.16
C VAL A 118 -1.67 -13.48 3.75
N ILE A 119 -1.59 -14.40 2.80
CA ILE A 119 -2.73 -15.16 2.28
C ILE A 119 -2.46 -16.64 2.50
N ALA A 120 -3.48 -17.42 2.83
CA ALA A 120 -3.37 -18.87 2.95
C ALA A 120 -3.19 -19.51 1.55
N PHE A 121 -1.94 -19.52 1.07
CA PHE A 121 -1.54 -20.17 -0.18
C PHE A 121 -1.09 -21.60 0.11
N GLY A 122 -2.05 -22.52 0.24
CA GLY A 122 -1.79 -23.98 0.24
C GLY A 122 -0.45 -24.39 0.90
N ASN A 123 0.43 -25.01 0.10
CA ASN A 123 1.72 -25.55 0.55
C ASN A 123 2.92 -24.62 0.28
N ASP A 124 2.74 -23.42 -0.27
CA ASP A 124 3.83 -22.74 -0.97
C ASP A 124 4.51 -21.63 -0.16
N ILE A 125 3.77 -20.79 0.57
CA ILE A 125 4.35 -19.62 1.26
C ILE A 125 3.90 -19.50 2.72
N PHE A 126 2.59 -19.60 2.97
CA PHE A 126 2.02 -19.59 4.31
C PHE A 126 0.97 -20.68 4.42
N THR A 127 1.11 -21.54 5.42
CA THR A 127 0.11 -22.59 5.66
C THR A 127 -1.19 -21.95 6.18
N THR A 128 -2.32 -22.60 5.93
CA THR A 128 -3.62 -22.13 6.43
C THR A 128 -3.61 -21.92 7.94
N GLU A 129 -2.93 -22.78 8.70
CA GLU A 129 -2.80 -22.66 10.17
C GLU A 129 -2.04 -21.39 10.59
N GLN A 130 -0.96 -21.04 9.89
CA GLN A 130 -0.19 -19.84 10.18
C GLN A 130 -1.01 -18.57 9.92
N VAL A 131 -1.74 -18.55 8.80
CA VAL A 131 -2.60 -17.42 8.45
C VAL A 131 -3.77 -17.31 9.43
N GLN A 132 -4.39 -18.44 9.79
CA GLN A 132 -5.45 -18.46 10.81
C GLN A 132 -4.96 -18.00 12.18
N LYS A 133 -3.72 -18.30 12.56
CA LYS A 133 -3.13 -17.80 13.80
C LYS A 133 -2.97 -16.28 13.78
N VAL A 134 -2.44 -15.71 12.68
CA VAL A 134 -2.32 -14.25 12.53
C VAL A 134 -3.69 -13.59 12.50
N TRP A 135 -4.64 -14.20 11.79
CA TRP A 135 -6.02 -13.75 11.73
C TRP A 135 -6.65 -13.72 13.12
N GLY A 136 -6.51 -14.81 13.88
CA GLY A 136 -7.04 -14.91 15.23
C GLY A 136 -6.42 -13.91 16.21
N LEU A 137 -5.18 -13.49 15.98
CA LEU A 137 -4.51 -12.51 16.85
C LEU A 137 -4.80 -11.06 16.49
N ARG A 138 -5.12 -10.76 15.23
CA ARG A 138 -5.15 -9.37 14.71
C ARG A 138 -6.49 -8.95 14.11
N CYS A 139 -7.33 -9.91 13.71
CA CYS A 139 -8.61 -9.67 13.02
C CYS A 139 -9.81 -9.82 13.96
N HIS A 140 -9.68 -9.30 15.17
CA HIS A 140 -10.78 -9.22 16.13
C HIS A 140 -11.03 -7.75 16.47
N PRO A 141 -12.29 -7.38 16.72
CA PRO A 141 -12.58 -6.09 17.30
C PRO A 141 -11.96 -6.09 18.70
N HIS A 142 -10.74 -5.58 18.85
CA HIS A 142 -10.27 -5.16 20.16
C HIS A 142 -11.27 -4.09 20.64
N THR A 143 -12.10 -4.51 21.57
CA THR A 143 -13.03 -3.68 22.32
C THR A 143 -12.28 -2.48 22.88
N ASN A 144 -12.83 -1.29 22.58
CA ASN A 144 -12.60 0.01 23.22
C ASN A 144 -11.19 0.63 23.12
N MET A 145 -11.16 1.80 22.47
CA MET A 145 -10.05 2.77 22.41
C MET A 145 -9.42 3.09 23.77
N GLU A 146 -10.16 2.97 24.88
CA GLU A 146 -9.67 3.29 26.24
C GLU A 146 -8.70 2.24 26.83
N GLU A 147 -8.85 0.96 26.50
CA GLU A 147 -7.97 -0.09 27.03
C GLU A 147 -6.63 -0.16 26.27
N SER A 148 -6.59 0.40 25.06
CA SER A 148 -5.37 0.53 24.26
C SER A 148 -4.46 1.66 24.77
N LEU A 149 -5.01 2.76 25.30
CA LEU A 149 -4.21 3.85 25.88
C LEU A 149 -3.44 3.43 27.14
N LEU A 150 -4.03 2.55 27.96
CA LEU A 150 -3.35 1.99 29.14
C LEU A 150 -2.23 1.00 28.79
N ARG A 151 -2.28 0.35 27.61
CA ARG A 151 -1.17 -0.48 27.11
C ARG A 151 -0.11 0.27 26.31
N ILE A 152 -0.43 1.45 25.76
CA ILE A 152 0.55 2.27 25.03
C ILE A 152 1.62 2.83 25.96
N ASN A 153 1.32 3.06 27.25
CA ASN A 153 2.33 3.49 28.23
C ASN A 153 3.41 2.44 28.52
N ASP A 154 3.12 1.15 28.33
CA ASP A 154 4.06 0.05 28.60
C ASP A 154 4.64 -0.58 27.31
N GLY A 155 4.34 0.01 26.15
CA GLY A 155 4.46 -0.65 24.85
C GLY A 155 5.21 0.16 23.80
N VAL A 156 6.30 0.84 24.18
CA VAL A 156 7.35 1.18 23.21
C VAL A 156 7.85 -0.14 22.64
N TYR A 157 7.49 -0.46 21.38
CA TYR A 157 8.16 -1.52 20.64
C TYR A 157 9.62 -1.12 20.45
N LEU A 158 10.46 -1.48 21.42
CA LEU A 158 11.90 -1.57 21.22
C LEU A 158 12.10 -2.65 20.16
N ASN A 159 12.55 -2.22 18.98
CA ASN A 159 12.95 -3.09 17.90
C ASN A 159 14.13 -3.95 18.41
N PRO A 160 14.05 -5.28 18.51
CA PRO A 160 15.16 -6.12 18.93
C PRO A 160 16.13 -6.39 17.78
N ILE A 161 16.42 -5.37 16.97
CA ILE A 161 17.45 -5.40 15.93
C ILE A 161 18.31 -4.14 16.06
N ASP A 162 18.92 -3.99 17.23
CA ASP A 162 20.15 -3.22 17.40
C ASP A 162 20.90 -3.82 18.58
N ASP A 163 21.80 -4.76 18.28
CA ASP A 163 23.01 -5.04 19.08
C ASP A 163 23.89 -6.04 18.32
N ARG A 164 24.81 -5.50 17.51
CA ARG A 164 26.15 -6.07 17.33
C ARG A 164 27.17 -4.98 17.01
#